data_AF-A0A2S1GXB5-F1
#
_entry.id   AF-A0A2S1GXB5-F1
#
_cell.length_a   1.000
_cell.length_b   1.000
_cell.length_c   1.000
_cell.angle_alpha   90.00
_cell.angle_beta   90.00
_cell.angle_gamma   90.00
#
_symmetry.space_group_name_H-M   'P 1'
#
loop_
_entity.id
_entity.type
_entity.pdbx_description
1 polymer ?
#
loop_
_entity_poly.entity_id
_entity_poly.type
_entity_poly.pdbx_seq_one_letter_code
_entity_poly.pdbx_strand_id
1 'polypeptide(L)'
;MNLFLEVKTKIDEFITYYLEKLVDVNKQLLFTPLCGECGNSMKHRKEDALKQGYFVCSANHKRIHIAVEEINNLVTKTVLNYVQSLSIPLVKNVIPKQVSAAQKKLQNALESTASKYLDASLKLCTSDGKAKSLISSYLEGIQVLKDKYNDLEKDLLFLQQLSGEVKDITQLLSQLNFDFTEQEIQRLIELFVANISVYKTHLHIDLFLSSFVKDFDAS
;
A
#
# COMPACT_ATOMS: atom_id res chain seq x y z
N MET A 1 27.81 13.47 51.75
CA MET A 1 26.38 13.23 51.40
C MET A 1 26.02 13.89 50.07
N ASN A 2 26.40 15.14 49.83
CA ASN A 2 26.08 15.86 48.58
C ASN A 2 26.68 15.22 47.31
N LEU A 3 27.94 14.78 47.34
CA LEU A 3 28.58 14.14 46.18
C LEU A 3 27.87 12.84 45.74
N PHE A 4 27.37 12.05 46.70
CA PHE A 4 26.64 10.82 46.40
C PHE A 4 25.29 11.12 45.74
N LEU A 5 24.57 12.13 46.22
CA LEU A 5 23.31 12.59 45.62
C LEU A 5 23.52 13.12 44.20
N GLU A 6 24.56 13.94 43.97
CA GLU A 6 24.89 14.46 42.63
C GLU A 6 25.24 13.34 41.64
N VAL A 7 26.06 12.38 42.06
CA VAL A 7 26.42 11.22 41.22
C VAL A 7 25.19 10.35 40.94
N LYS A 8 24.34 10.11 41.95
CA LYS A 8 23.09 9.36 41.78
C LYS A 8 22.16 10.06 40.77
N THR A 9 21.96 11.37 40.89
CA THR A 9 21.14 12.14 39.94
C THR A 9 21.67 12.03 38.51
N LYS A 10 23.00 12.10 38.31
CA LYS A 10 23.59 11.93 36.98
C LYS A 10 23.41 10.53 36.40
N ILE A 11 23.48 9.50 37.25
CA ILE A 11 23.21 8.11 36.85
C ILE A 11 21.72 7.96 36.50
N ASP A 12 20.81 8.50 37.30
CA ASP A 12 19.36 8.43 37.07
C ASP A 12 18.97 9.17 35.76
N GLU A 13 19.55 10.34 35.50
CA GLU A 13 19.41 11.08 34.24
C GLU A 13 19.88 10.24 33.04
N PHE A 14 21.05 9.59 33.16
CA PHE A 14 21.59 8.74 32.10
C PHE A 14 20.72 7.49 31.87
N ILE A 15 20.24 6.83 32.92
CA ILE A 15 19.36 5.68 32.81
C ILE A 15 18.06 6.07 32.11
N THR A 16 17.48 7.21 32.49
CA THR A 16 16.24 7.72 31.86
C THR A 16 16.47 7.98 30.37
N TYR A 17 17.51 8.73 30.03
CA TYR A 17 17.91 8.96 28.64
C TYR A 17 18.13 7.66 27.85
N TYR A 18 18.84 6.70 28.43
CA TYR A 18 19.15 5.43 27.80
C TYR A 18 17.88 4.60 27.53
N LEU A 19 16.96 4.53 28.50
CA LEU A 19 15.69 3.83 28.35
C LEU A 19 14.80 4.48 27.28
N GLU A 20 14.70 5.82 27.26
CA GLU A 20 13.98 6.57 26.23
C GLU A 20 14.56 6.30 24.83
N LYS A 21 15.90 6.31 24.70
CA LYS A 21 16.56 6.01 23.42
C LYS A 21 16.39 4.57 22.98
N LEU A 22 16.33 3.61 23.89
CA LEU A 22 16.02 2.23 23.52
C LEU A 22 14.60 2.09 22.97
N VAL A 23 13.63 2.82 23.52
CA VAL A 23 12.26 2.84 22.96
C VAL A 23 12.27 3.44 21.55
N ASP A 24 12.96 4.57 21.36
CA ASP A 24 13.06 5.22 20.05
C ASP A 24 13.75 4.35 19.00
N VAL A 25 14.84 3.66 19.33
CA VAL A 25 15.58 2.81 18.38
C VAL A 25 14.80 1.55 18.00
N ASN A 26 13.91 1.10 18.88
CA ASN A 26 13.01 -0.02 18.66
C ASN A 26 11.74 0.36 17.89
N LYS A 27 11.50 1.64 17.62
CA LYS A 27 10.41 2.06 16.71
C LYS A 27 10.61 1.38 15.36
N GLN A 28 9.55 0.74 14.88
CA GLN A 28 9.60 -0.02 13.64
C GLN A 28 9.96 0.87 12.45
N LEU A 29 10.70 0.29 11.52
CA LEU A 29 10.87 0.86 10.19
C LEU A 29 9.50 0.81 9.50
N LEU A 30 8.88 1.97 9.29
CA LEU A 30 7.53 2.04 8.72
C LEU A 30 7.52 1.59 7.25
N PHE A 31 8.63 1.81 6.53
CA PHE A 31 8.73 1.50 5.12
C PHE A 31 10.20 1.42 4.68
N THR A 32 10.48 0.62 3.64
CA THR A 32 11.81 0.64 2.99
C THR A 32 11.74 1.51 1.73
N PRO A 33 12.35 2.70 1.70
CA PRO A 33 12.25 3.60 0.56
C PRO A 33 13.03 3.10 -0.66
N LEU A 34 12.63 3.62 -1.82
CA LEU A 34 13.33 3.48 -3.09
C LEU A 34 14.21 4.71 -3.33
N CYS A 35 15.31 4.51 -4.06
CA CYS A 35 16.10 5.63 -4.55
C CYS A 35 15.40 6.28 -5.74
N GLY A 36 15.13 7.58 -5.68
CA GLY A 36 14.46 8.31 -6.76
C GLY A 36 15.24 8.37 -8.08
N GLU A 37 16.56 8.17 -8.06
CA GLU A 37 17.40 8.20 -9.28
C GLU A 37 17.47 6.86 -10.01
N CYS A 38 17.50 5.72 -9.30
CA CYS A 38 17.64 4.40 -9.92
C CYS A 38 16.51 3.41 -9.62
N GLY A 39 15.50 3.80 -8.84
CA GLY A 39 14.37 2.95 -8.45
C GLY A 39 14.71 1.80 -7.50
N ASN A 40 15.99 1.58 -7.18
CA ASN A 40 16.41 0.48 -6.33
C ASN A 40 16.06 0.72 -4.86
N SER A 41 15.68 -0.34 -4.15
CA SER A 41 15.46 -0.33 -2.70
C SER A 41 16.72 0.13 -1.95
N MET A 42 16.53 1.07 -1.02
CA MET A 42 17.61 1.61 -0.21
C MET A 42 17.95 0.68 0.96
N LYS A 43 19.23 0.60 1.30
CA LYS A 43 19.72 -0.21 2.42
C LYS A 43 19.69 0.59 3.70
N HIS A 44 19.14 0.01 4.75
CA HIS A 44 19.22 0.54 6.10
C HIS A 44 20.63 0.32 6.66
N ARG A 45 21.19 1.35 7.30
CA ARG A 45 22.48 1.33 7.99
C ARG A 45 22.35 1.98 9.36
N LYS A 46 22.95 1.37 10.37
CA LYS A 46 23.07 1.95 11.72
C LYS A 46 24.53 2.37 11.96
N GLU A 47 24.72 3.59 12.46
CA GLU A 47 26.05 4.07 12.90
C GLU A 47 26.33 3.67 14.35
N ASP A 48 25.27 3.57 15.17
CA ASP A 48 25.32 3.36 16.61
C ASP A 48 24.11 2.50 17.03
N ALA A 49 24.28 1.70 18.09
CA ALA A 49 23.21 0.95 18.74
C ALA A 49 22.11 1.85 19.32
N LEU A 50 22.41 3.11 19.65
CA LEU A 50 21.46 4.09 20.18
C LEU A 50 20.83 5.00 19.12
N LYS A 51 21.05 4.74 17.83
CA LYS A 51 20.47 5.51 16.72
C LYS A 51 19.58 4.62 15.84
N GLN A 52 18.47 5.18 15.36
CA GLN A 52 17.58 4.51 14.40
C GLN A 52 18.26 4.23 13.05
N GLY A 53 19.33 4.96 12.72
CA GLY A 53 20.10 4.80 11.49
C GLY A 53 19.55 5.63 10.32
N TYR A 54 19.98 5.27 9.12
CA TYR A 54 19.68 5.99 7.89
C TYR A 54 19.58 5.02 6.71
N PHE A 55 18.88 5.42 5.66
CA PHE A 55 18.80 4.70 4.40
C PHE A 55 19.84 5.25 3.42
N VAL A 56 20.47 4.36 2.64
CA VAL A 56 21.37 4.74 1.54
C VAL A 56 21.08 3.96 0.27
N CYS A 57 21.27 4.62 -0.88
CA CYS A 57 21.21 3.91 -2.15
C CYS A 57 22.41 2.97 -2.31
N SER A 58 22.14 1.72 -2.70
CA SER A 58 23.17 0.71 -2.97
C SER A 58 24.02 1.01 -4.22
N ALA A 59 23.49 1.81 -5.15
CA ALA A 59 24.14 2.15 -6.43
C ALA A 59 25.16 3.31 -6.32
N ASN A 60 25.68 3.60 -5.12
CA ASN A 60 26.67 4.65 -4.87
C ASN A 60 26.22 6.08 -5.25
N HIS A 61 24.92 6.38 -5.27
CA HIS A 61 24.44 7.76 -5.26
C HIS A 61 24.76 8.42 -3.91
N LYS A 62 26.01 8.88 -3.75
CA LYS A 62 26.60 9.36 -2.48
C LYS A 62 25.80 10.46 -1.77
N ARG A 63 24.96 11.19 -2.52
CA ARG A 63 24.16 12.30 -2.01
C ARG A 63 22.72 11.91 -1.65
N ILE A 64 22.35 10.64 -1.80
CA ILE A 64 21.00 10.15 -1.51
C ILE A 64 21.06 9.26 -0.28
N HIS A 65 20.85 9.91 0.85
CA HIS A 65 20.66 9.29 2.14
C HIS A 65 19.58 10.05 2.89
N ILE A 66 18.88 9.36 3.78
CA ILE A 66 17.85 9.97 4.63
C ILE A 66 17.82 9.28 5.98
N ALA A 67 17.70 10.05 7.06
CA ALA A 67 17.58 9.49 8.40
C ALA A 67 16.23 8.75 8.55
N VAL A 68 16.22 7.65 9.30
CA VAL A 68 14.97 6.90 9.58
C VAL A 68 13.94 7.78 10.29
N GLU A 69 14.39 8.62 11.21
CA GLU A 69 13.52 9.56 11.93
C GLU A 69 12.89 10.57 10.98
N GLU A 70 13.66 11.10 10.03
CA GLU A 70 13.20 12.08 9.06
C GLU A 70 12.13 11.50 8.14
N ILE A 71 12.37 10.30 7.58
CA ILE A 71 11.37 9.63 6.74
C ILE A 71 10.11 9.29 7.52
N ASN A 72 10.23 8.73 8.74
CA ASN A 72 9.08 8.37 9.56
C ASN A 72 8.22 9.61 9.90
N ASN A 73 8.86 10.72 10.25
CA ASN A 73 8.19 11.97 10.57
C ASN A 73 7.47 12.55 9.34
N LEU A 74 8.14 12.59 8.17
CA LEU A 74 7.57 13.12 6.94
C LEU A 74 6.38 12.27 6.46
N VAL A 75 6.52 10.94 6.49
CA VAL A 75 5.45 10.02 6.09
C VAL A 75 4.24 10.15 7.01
N THR A 76 4.47 10.16 8.32
CA THR A 76 3.39 10.34 9.31
C THR A 76 2.66 11.66 9.09
N LYS A 77 3.38 12.77 8.92
CA LYS A 77 2.77 14.08 8.62
C LYS A 77 1.97 14.06 7.33
N THR A 78 2.52 13.50 6.25
CA THR A 78 1.84 13.44 4.96
C THR A 78 0.55 12.64 5.04
N VAL A 79 0.56 11.48 5.70
CA VAL A 79 -0.64 10.65 5.87
C VAL A 79 -1.68 11.34 6.74
N LEU A 80 -1.29 11.96 7.86
CA LEU A 80 -2.23 12.69 8.72
C LEU A 80 -2.86 13.90 8.00
N ASN A 81 -2.05 14.67 7.28
CA ASN A 81 -2.55 15.79 6.47
C ASN A 81 -3.51 15.31 5.38
N TYR A 82 -3.18 14.19 4.73
CA TYR A 82 -4.04 13.59 3.72
C TYR A 82 -5.38 13.16 4.33
N VAL A 83 -5.35 12.44 5.45
CA VAL A 83 -6.53 12.01 6.20
C VAL A 83 -7.42 13.20 6.59
N GLN A 84 -6.83 14.29 7.09
CA GLN A 84 -7.57 15.50 7.45
C GLN A 84 -8.17 16.21 6.23
N SER A 85 -7.57 16.08 5.05
CA SER A 85 -8.09 16.63 3.80
C SER A 85 -9.19 15.78 3.16
N LEU A 86 -9.37 14.52 3.59
CA LEU A 86 -10.36 13.62 3.02
C LEU A 86 -11.78 14.05 3.42
N SER A 87 -12.68 14.06 2.42
CA SER A 87 -14.11 14.19 2.67
C SER A 87 -14.65 12.88 3.25
N ILE A 88 -14.94 12.87 4.55
CA ILE A 88 -15.55 11.72 5.25
C ILE A 88 -16.79 11.19 4.51
N PRO A 89 -17.72 12.03 4.00
CA PRO A 89 -18.84 11.55 3.20
C PRO A 89 -18.45 10.79 1.93
N LEU A 90 -17.39 11.22 1.22
CA LEU A 90 -16.90 10.52 0.03
C LEU A 90 -16.32 9.15 0.40
N VAL A 91 -15.47 9.10 1.42
CA VAL A 91 -14.82 7.86 1.84
C VAL A 91 -15.83 6.84 2.39
N LYS A 92 -16.84 7.30 3.16
CA LYS A 92 -17.83 6.40 3.76
C LYS A 92 -18.91 5.92 2.78
N ASN A 93 -19.28 6.75 1.80
CA ASN A 93 -20.47 6.48 0.98
C ASN A 93 -20.17 6.29 -0.49
N VAL A 94 -19.23 7.03 -1.07
CA VAL A 94 -19.00 7.03 -2.52
C VAL A 94 -18.04 5.92 -2.90
N ILE A 95 -16.88 5.85 -2.25
CA ILE A 95 -15.85 4.84 -2.57
C ILE A 95 -16.40 3.41 -2.39
N PRO A 96 -17.05 3.03 -1.26
CA PRO A 96 -17.56 1.67 -1.09
C PRO A 96 -18.64 1.29 -2.12
N LYS A 97 -19.49 2.25 -2.50
CA LYS A 97 -20.53 2.04 -3.52
C LYS A 97 -19.91 1.79 -4.90
N GLN A 98 -18.88 2.56 -5.27
CA GLN A 98 -18.19 2.37 -6.54
C GLN A 98 -17.45 1.03 -6.61
N VAL A 99 -16.74 0.65 -5.53
CA VAL A 99 -16.09 -0.65 -5.40
C VAL A 99 -17.13 -1.77 -5.55
N SER A 100 -18.24 -1.70 -4.82
CA SER A 100 -19.33 -2.69 -4.92
C SER A 100 -19.94 -2.78 -6.32
N ALA A 101 -20.11 -1.64 -7.01
CA ALA A 101 -20.63 -1.59 -8.37
C ALA A 101 -19.64 -2.23 -9.38
N ALA A 102 -18.35 -1.98 -9.22
CA ALA A 102 -17.30 -2.58 -10.06
C ALA A 102 -17.19 -4.09 -9.83
N GLN A 103 -17.25 -4.55 -8.58
CA GLN A 103 -17.34 -5.96 -8.20
C GLN A 103 -18.51 -6.66 -8.92
N LYS A 104 -19.71 -6.07 -8.85
CA LYS A 104 -20.90 -6.63 -9.52
C LYS A 104 -20.73 -6.71 -11.04
N LYS A 105 -20.12 -5.69 -11.66
CA LYS A 105 -19.83 -5.70 -13.10
C LYS A 105 -18.86 -6.83 -13.48
N LEU A 106 -17.79 -7.01 -12.71
CA LEU A 106 -16.82 -8.09 -12.93
C LEU A 106 -17.46 -9.47 -12.73
N GLN A 107 -18.24 -9.65 -11.66
CA GLN A 107 -18.97 -10.90 -11.40
C GLN A 107 -19.87 -11.29 -12.59
N ASN A 108 -20.66 -10.33 -13.10
CA ASN A 108 -21.50 -10.56 -14.27
C ASN A 108 -20.68 -10.89 -15.53
N ALA A 109 -19.52 -10.25 -15.71
CA ALA A 109 -18.62 -10.53 -16.84
C ALA A 109 -18.00 -11.93 -16.74
N LEU A 110 -17.67 -12.37 -15.53
CA LEU A 110 -17.19 -13.72 -15.21
C LEU A 110 -18.24 -14.77 -15.57
N GLU A 111 -19.47 -14.60 -15.07
CA GLU A 111 -20.60 -15.50 -15.37
C GLU A 111 -20.90 -15.57 -16.87
N SER A 112 -20.87 -14.42 -17.56
CA SER A 112 -21.05 -14.36 -19.01
C SER A 112 -19.94 -15.08 -19.77
N THR A 113 -18.68 -14.91 -19.34
CA THR A 113 -17.51 -15.53 -19.96
C THR A 113 -17.51 -17.04 -19.72
N ALA A 114 -17.83 -17.50 -18.50
CA ALA A 114 -18.02 -18.91 -18.17
C ALA A 114 -19.12 -19.56 -19.02
N SER A 115 -20.25 -18.86 -19.19
CA SER A 115 -21.35 -19.32 -20.04
C SER A 115 -20.93 -19.48 -21.50
N LYS A 116 -20.17 -18.51 -22.04
CA LYS A 116 -19.62 -18.57 -23.40
C LYS A 116 -18.59 -19.68 -23.57
N TYR A 117 -17.75 -19.90 -22.55
CA TYR A 117 -16.77 -20.98 -22.54
C TYR A 117 -17.46 -22.35 -22.59
N LEU A 118 -18.52 -22.55 -21.80
CA LEU A 118 -19.32 -23.77 -21.82
C LEU A 118 -19.97 -23.99 -23.19
N ASP A 119 -20.61 -22.96 -23.76
CA ASP A 119 -21.24 -23.04 -25.08
C ASP A 119 -20.23 -23.39 -26.19
N ALA A 120 -19.07 -22.72 -26.22
CA ALA A 120 -18.00 -23.02 -27.17
C ALA A 120 -17.46 -24.44 -27.01
N SER A 121 -17.31 -24.92 -25.77
CA SER A 121 -16.88 -26.28 -25.46
C SER A 121 -17.90 -27.33 -25.92
N LEU A 122 -19.19 -27.09 -25.69
CA LEU A 122 -20.27 -27.97 -26.15
C LEU A 122 -20.35 -28.02 -27.68
N LYS A 123 -20.19 -26.87 -28.36
CA LYS A 123 -20.14 -26.79 -29.83
C LYS A 123 -18.94 -27.55 -30.40
N LEU A 124 -17.78 -27.47 -29.75
CA LEU A 124 -16.61 -28.26 -30.13
C LEU A 124 -16.88 -29.76 -29.99
N CYS A 125 -17.44 -30.21 -28.87
CA CYS A 125 -17.77 -31.62 -28.63
C CYS A 125 -18.81 -32.19 -29.59
N THR A 126 -19.66 -31.34 -30.17
CA THR A 126 -20.71 -31.72 -31.12
C THR A 126 -20.31 -31.49 -32.59
N SER A 127 -19.10 -31.02 -32.86
CA SER A 127 -18.60 -30.78 -34.21
C SER A 127 -18.20 -32.08 -34.92
N ASP A 128 -18.46 -32.16 -36.23
CA ASP A 128 -17.97 -33.27 -37.07
C ASP A 128 -16.43 -33.27 -37.09
N GLY A 129 -15.82 -34.40 -36.72
CA GLY A 129 -14.37 -34.61 -36.70
C GLY A 129 -13.66 -34.36 -38.04
N LYS A 130 -14.41 -34.28 -39.16
CA LYS A 130 -13.89 -33.92 -40.47
C LYS A 130 -13.68 -32.40 -40.67
N ALA A 131 -14.29 -31.55 -39.83
CA ALA A 131 -14.21 -30.09 -39.92
C ALA A 131 -12.99 -29.50 -39.17
N LYS A 132 -11.77 -29.89 -39.56
CA LYS A 132 -10.52 -29.52 -38.86
C LYS A 132 -10.34 -28.00 -38.63
N SER A 133 -10.69 -27.16 -39.60
CA SER A 133 -10.58 -25.70 -39.46
C SER A 133 -11.56 -25.13 -38.42
N LEU A 134 -12.78 -25.69 -38.36
CA LEU A 134 -13.81 -25.33 -37.39
C LEU A 134 -13.39 -25.70 -35.96
N ILE A 135 -12.83 -26.90 -35.81
CA ILE A 135 -12.27 -27.41 -34.55
C ILE A 135 -11.14 -26.50 -34.05
N SER A 136 -10.20 -26.11 -34.93
CA SER A 136 -9.12 -25.18 -34.58
C SER A 136 -9.64 -23.83 -34.10
N SER A 137 -10.63 -23.26 -34.81
CA SER A 137 -11.24 -21.98 -34.43
C SER A 137 -11.94 -22.04 -33.07
N TYR A 138 -12.63 -23.15 -32.77
CA TYR A 138 -13.23 -23.35 -31.45
C TYR A 138 -12.16 -23.48 -30.34
N LEU A 139 -11.08 -24.22 -30.58
CA LEU A 139 -9.98 -24.35 -29.61
C LEU A 139 -9.32 -23.00 -29.30
N GLU A 140 -9.06 -22.19 -30.31
CA GLU A 140 -8.55 -20.83 -30.13
C GLU A 140 -9.55 -19.95 -29.35
N GLY A 141 -10.83 -20.00 -29.70
CA GLY A 141 -11.88 -19.26 -29.00
C GLY A 141 -12.02 -19.67 -27.53
N ILE A 142 -11.93 -20.97 -27.24
CA ILE A 142 -11.94 -21.52 -25.87
C ILE A 142 -10.73 -21.02 -25.08
N GLN A 143 -9.55 -21.01 -25.70
CA GLN A 143 -8.33 -20.50 -25.05
C GLN A 143 -8.46 -19.01 -24.72
N VAL A 144 -8.93 -18.18 -25.65
CA VAL A 144 -9.19 -16.75 -25.40
C VAL A 144 -10.20 -16.54 -24.27
N LEU A 145 -11.27 -17.32 -24.23
CA LEU A 145 -12.28 -17.24 -23.17
C LEU A 145 -11.71 -17.66 -21.80
N LYS A 146 -10.83 -18.68 -21.78
CA LYS A 146 -10.15 -19.14 -20.57
C LYS A 146 -9.18 -18.08 -20.04
N ASP A 147 -8.38 -17.46 -20.90
CA ASP A 147 -7.45 -16.41 -20.50
C ASP A 147 -8.21 -15.20 -19.96
N LYS A 148 -9.27 -14.79 -20.66
CA LYS A 148 -10.16 -13.73 -20.18
C LYS A 148 -10.80 -14.05 -18.83
N TYR A 149 -11.26 -15.29 -18.62
CA TYR A 149 -11.82 -15.71 -17.34
C TYR A 149 -10.79 -15.55 -16.22
N ASN A 150 -9.56 -16.01 -16.42
CA ASN A 150 -8.48 -15.91 -15.44
C ASN A 150 -8.13 -14.45 -15.11
N ASP A 151 -8.11 -13.57 -16.12
CA ASP A 151 -7.82 -12.16 -15.89
C ASP A 151 -8.94 -11.46 -15.13
N LEU A 152 -10.21 -11.76 -15.45
CA LEU A 152 -11.36 -11.25 -14.69
C LEU A 152 -11.38 -11.76 -13.23
N GLU A 153 -10.95 -13.01 -13.00
CA GLU A 153 -10.84 -13.58 -11.66
C GLU A 153 -9.77 -12.88 -10.82
N LYS A 154 -8.60 -12.58 -11.43
CA LYS A 154 -7.55 -11.77 -10.77
C LYS A 154 -8.06 -10.37 -10.45
N ASP A 155 -8.70 -9.70 -11.40
CA ASP A 155 -9.25 -8.35 -11.19
C ASP A 155 -10.29 -8.34 -10.06
N LEU A 156 -11.13 -9.38 -9.98
CA LEU A 156 -12.11 -9.52 -8.91
C LEU A 156 -11.44 -9.69 -7.54
N LEU A 157 -10.39 -10.51 -7.44
CA LEU A 157 -9.61 -10.69 -6.22
C LEU A 157 -8.96 -9.38 -5.76
N PHE A 158 -8.35 -8.63 -6.68
CA PHE A 158 -7.81 -7.30 -6.37
C PHE A 158 -8.88 -6.35 -5.85
N LEU A 159 -10.08 -6.35 -6.45
CA LEU A 159 -11.17 -5.49 -6.04
C LEU A 159 -11.78 -5.90 -4.70
N GLN A 160 -11.77 -7.20 -4.37
CA GLN A 160 -12.14 -7.71 -3.04
C GLN A 160 -11.14 -7.26 -1.97
N GLN A 161 -9.85 -7.32 -2.24
CA GLN A 161 -8.81 -6.81 -1.34
C GLN A 161 -9.00 -5.30 -1.10
N LEU A 162 -9.16 -4.52 -2.17
CA LEU A 162 -9.42 -3.09 -2.10
C LEU A 162 -10.67 -2.76 -1.27
N SER A 163 -11.73 -3.56 -1.39
CA SER A 163 -12.94 -3.41 -0.57
C SER A 163 -12.65 -3.56 0.93
N GLY A 164 -11.81 -4.52 1.29
CA GLY A 164 -11.33 -4.71 2.66
C GLY A 164 -10.55 -3.50 3.16
N GLU A 165 -9.59 -3.02 2.37
CA GLU A 165 -8.77 -1.84 2.69
C GLU A 165 -9.62 -0.57 2.86
N VAL A 166 -10.58 -0.33 1.97
CA VAL A 166 -11.53 0.81 2.07
C VAL A 166 -12.39 0.72 3.32
N LYS A 167 -12.80 -0.50 3.72
CA LYS A 167 -13.57 -0.71 4.95
C LYS A 167 -12.74 -0.38 6.19
N ASP A 168 -11.49 -0.82 6.22
CA ASP A 168 -10.54 -0.51 7.31
C ASP A 168 -10.32 1.00 7.41
N ILE A 169 -10.06 1.68 6.29
CA ILE A 169 -9.94 3.14 6.23
C ILE A 169 -11.20 3.81 6.77
N THR A 170 -12.37 3.39 6.30
CA THR A 170 -13.67 3.95 6.72
C THR A 170 -13.89 3.82 8.23
N GLN A 171 -13.47 2.69 8.82
CA GLN A 171 -13.55 2.46 10.25
C GLN A 171 -12.60 3.38 11.02
N LEU A 172 -11.35 3.52 10.59
CA LEU A 172 -10.37 4.41 11.21
C LEU A 172 -10.83 5.88 11.15
N LEU A 173 -11.30 6.32 9.99
CA LEU A 173 -11.83 7.68 9.78
C LEU A 173 -13.19 7.93 10.45
N SER A 174 -13.81 6.92 11.05
CA SER A 174 -15.04 7.11 11.81
C SER A 174 -14.82 7.74 13.19
N GLN A 175 -13.57 7.77 13.65
CA GLN A 175 -13.15 8.45 14.87
C GLN A 175 -13.23 9.98 14.66
N LEU A 176 -14.12 10.64 15.40
CA LEU A 176 -14.47 12.05 15.19
C LEU A 176 -13.35 13.04 15.52
N ASN A 177 -12.34 12.64 16.29
CA ASN A 177 -11.32 13.55 16.82
C ASN A 177 -9.97 13.47 16.07
N PHE A 178 -9.78 12.52 15.15
CA PHE A 178 -8.48 12.26 14.49
C PHE A 178 -7.30 12.06 15.46
N ASP A 179 -7.59 11.74 16.72
CA ASP A 179 -6.60 11.37 17.74
C ASP A 179 -6.24 9.90 17.56
N PHE A 180 -5.41 9.63 16.56
CA PHE A 180 -4.95 8.27 16.24
C PHE A 180 -3.84 7.82 17.19
N THR A 181 -3.94 6.58 17.66
CA THR A 181 -2.84 5.88 18.34
C THR A 181 -1.68 5.61 17.36
N GLU A 182 -0.47 5.36 17.87
CA GLU A 182 0.68 5.00 17.00
C GLU A 182 0.39 3.80 16.10
N GLN A 183 -0.36 2.81 16.60
CA GLN A 183 -0.77 1.63 15.83
C GLN A 183 -1.74 1.97 14.70
N GLU A 184 -2.69 2.87 14.94
CA GLU A 184 -3.63 3.33 13.93
C GLU A 184 -2.93 4.18 12.87
N ILE A 185 -1.98 5.03 13.26
CA ILE A 185 -1.12 5.77 12.33
C ILE A 185 -0.33 4.80 11.45
N GLN A 186 0.28 3.78 12.04
CA GLN A 186 1.00 2.76 11.28
C GLN A 186 0.08 2.04 10.28
N ARG A 187 -1.13 1.68 10.71
CA ARG A 187 -2.12 1.06 9.81
C ARG A 187 -2.55 2.00 8.69
N LEU A 188 -2.76 3.29 8.96
CA LEU A 188 -3.06 4.29 7.94
C LEU A 188 -1.90 4.44 6.95
N ILE A 189 -0.65 4.39 7.42
CA ILE A 189 0.53 4.43 6.56
C ILE A 189 0.56 3.21 5.62
N GLU A 190 0.32 2.01 6.15
CA GLU A 190 0.25 0.78 5.33
C GLU A 190 -0.86 0.85 4.26
N LEU A 191 -2.00 1.45 4.59
CA LEU A 191 -3.17 1.53 3.71
C LEU A 191 -3.04 2.65 2.67
N PHE A 192 -2.39 3.78 3.01
CA PHE A 192 -2.31 4.93 2.13
C PHE A 192 -1.01 5.03 1.36
N VAL A 193 0.12 4.57 1.87
CA VAL A 193 1.42 4.75 1.22
C VAL A 193 1.72 3.57 0.31
N ALA A 194 1.69 3.82 -1.00
CA ALA A 194 2.02 2.83 -2.01
C ALA A 194 3.54 2.66 -2.14
N ASN A 195 4.28 3.76 -2.21
CA ASN A 195 5.74 3.76 -2.20
C ASN A 195 6.30 5.10 -1.71
N ILE A 196 7.60 5.08 -1.38
CA ILE A 196 8.36 6.27 -1.01
C ILE A 196 9.64 6.31 -1.83
N SER A 197 9.85 7.40 -2.56
CA SER A 197 11.05 7.64 -3.35
C SER A 197 11.86 8.81 -2.78
N VAL A 198 13.13 8.55 -2.49
CA VAL A 198 14.05 9.54 -1.88
C VAL A 198 14.95 10.11 -2.97
N TYR A 199 14.84 11.42 -3.19
CA TYR A 199 15.73 12.18 -4.06
C TYR A 199 16.71 12.98 -3.20
N LYS A 200 17.71 13.57 -3.85
CA LYS A 200 18.70 14.41 -3.14
C LYS A 200 18.07 15.63 -2.44
N THR A 201 17.00 16.18 -3.01
CA THR A 201 16.43 17.47 -2.58
C THR A 201 15.04 17.37 -1.96
N HIS A 202 14.38 16.23 -2.13
CA HIS A 202 13.00 16.05 -1.70
C HIS A 202 12.68 14.57 -1.55
N LEU A 203 11.53 14.30 -0.96
CA LEU A 203 10.98 12.97 -0.81
C LEU A 203 9.61 12.95 -1.51
N HIS A 204 9.38 11.91 -2.30
CA HIS A 204 8.12 11.68 -2.99
C HIS A 204 7.38 10.55 -2.29
N ILE A 205 6.14 10.79 -1.86
CA ILE A 205 5.29 9.80 -1.21
C ILE A 205 4.10 9.57 -2.13
N ASP A 206 4.03 8.38 -2.70
CA ASP A 206 2.90 7.99 -3.53
C ASP A 206 1.77 7.50 -2.63
N LEU A 207 0.68 8.28 -2.57
CA LEU A 207 -0.51 7.93 -1.81
C LEU A 207 -1.51 7.20 -2.70
N PHE A 208 -1.85 5.96 -2.34
CA PHE A 208 -2.73 5.07 -3.11
C PHE A 208 -4.08 5.69 -3.47
N LEU A 209 -4.73 6.40 -2.55
CA LEU A 209 -6.03 7.03 -2.82
C LEU A 209 -5.95 8.35 -3.60
N SER A 210 -4.78 9.00 -3.66
CA SER A 210 -4.66 10.32 -4.29
C SER A 210 -4.82 10.28 -5.82
N SER A 211 -4.59 9.12 -6.44
CA SER A 211 -4.85 8.88 -7.86
C SER A 211 -6.35 8.88 -8.17
N PHE A 212 -7.19 8.33 -7.30
CA PHE A 212 -8.64 8.23 -7.52
C PHE A 212 -9.38 9.56 -7.33
N VAL A 213 -8.85 10.48 -6.51
CA VAL A 213 -9.47 11.79 -6.29
C VAL A 213 -9.34 12.69 -7.52
N LYS A 214 -8.21 12.62 -8.23
CA LYS A 214 -7.98 13.43 -9.45
C LYS A 214 -8.96 13.12 -10.57
N ASP A 215 -9.45 11.89 -10.66
CA ASP A 215 -10.44 11.48 -11.66
C ASP A 215 -11.85 12.00 -11.34
N PHE A 216 -12.10 12.42 -10.09
CA PHE A 216 -13.40 12.94 -9.66
C PHE A 216 -13.57 14.44 -9.93
N ASP A 217 -12.49 15.23 -9.77
CA ASP A 217 -12.51 16.68 -10.04
C ASP A 217 -12.44 17.01 -11.53
N ALA A 218 -12.16 16.03 -12.39
CA ALA A 218 -12.09 16.16 -13.85
C ALA A 218 -13.38 15.71 -14.58
N SER A 219 -14.44 15.35 -13.85
CA SER A 219 -15.77 14.98 -14.37
C SER A 219 -16.83 16.02 -14.02
#